data_AF-A0A2S4LA86-F1
#
_entry.id   AF-A0A2S4LA86-F1
#
_cell.length_a   1.000
_cell.length_b   1.000
_cell.length_c   1.000
_cell.angle_alpha   90.00
_cell.angle_beta   90.00
_cell.angle_gamma   90.00
#
_symmetry.space_group_name_H-M   'P 1'
#
loop_
_entity.id
_entity.type
_entity.pdbx_description
1 polymer ?
#
loop_
_entity_poly.entity_id
_entity_poly.type
_entity_poly.pdbx_seq_one_letter_code
_entity_poly.pdbx_strand_id
1 'polypeptide(L)'
;MASSPEGIINFLSGQQLGADQRSKATRRFYHIINHFESAENTSGDSQYNRPRLVRLTYEYAISEESKDNILRAFFKSMMLPVDGDENVDFTDTQLEEETHSNLNGFSEYLFDNFFLPLKASTKKTPQPSPAYHSAHSATWTTQQILLEGAKAEN
;
A
#
# COMPACT_ATOMS: atom_id res chain seq x y z
N MET A 1 21.01 3.78 -10.68
CA MET A 1 20.86 4.57 -9.44
C MET A 1 19.62 4.05 -8.75
N ALA A 2 19.76 3.42 -7.58
CA ALA A 2 18.61 2.96 -6.81
C ALA A 2 18.10 4.13 -5.97
N SER A 3 16.83 4.50 -6.14
CA SER A 3 16.17 5.52 -5.33
C SER A 3 16.05 5.01 -3.90
N SER A 4 16.48 5.82 -2.92
CA SER A 4 16.48 5.44 -1.51
C SER A 4 15.05 5.44 -0.93
N PRO A 5 14.64 4.42 -0.16
CA PRO A 5 13.34 4.39 0.51
C PRO A 5 13.18 5.48 1.58
N GLU A 6 14.26 6.17 1.97
CA GLU A 6 14.22 7.30 2.91
C GLU A 6 13.38 8.47 2.38
N GLY A 7 13.28 8.64 1.06
CA GLY A 7 12.39 9.62 0.44
C GLY A 7 10.90 9.29 0.60
N ILE A 8 10.56 8.00 0.78
CA ILE A 8 9.18 7.52 0.98
C ILE A 8 8.74 7.72 2.44
N ILE A 9 9.67 7.72 3.40
CA ILE A 9 9.33 7.90 4.82
C ILE A 9 9.07 9.38 5.15
N ASN A 10 9.63 10.32 4.39
CA ASN A 10 9.39 11.75 4.60
C ASN A 10 7.96 12.22 4.22
N PHE A 11 7.11 11.31 3.72
CA PHE A 11 5.67 11.54 3.60
C PHE A 11 4.94 11.43 4.95
N LEU A 12 5.49 10.70 5.93
CA LEU A 12 4.81 10.34 7.17
C LEU A 12 5.04 11.33 8.32
N SER A 13 5.94 12.31 8.15
CA SER A 13 6.39 13.23 9.21
C SER A 13 5.63 14.57 9.23
N GLY A 14 4.52 14.68 8.50
CA GLY A 14 3.72 15.91 8.44
C GLY A 14 2.79 16.08 9.64
N GLN A 15 2.70 17.30 10.18
CA GLN A 15 1.63 17.68 11.10
C GLN A 15 0.27 17.37 10.46
N GLN A 16 -0.66 16.78 11.21
CA GLN A 16 -2.02 16.49 10.70
C GLN A 16 -2.63 17.77 10.10
N LEU A 17 -3.35 17.62 8.98
CA LEU A 17 -4.08 18.74 8.40
C LEU A 17 -5.16 19.20 9.40
N GLY A 18 -5.36 20.50 9.53
CA GLY A 18 -6.53 21.02 10.25
C GLY A 18 -7.82 20.56 9.57
N ALA A 19 -8.92 20.40 10.32
CA ALA A 19 -10.18 19.89 9.77
C ALA A 19 -10.67 20.67 8.54
N ASP A 20 -10.56 22.00 8.58
CA ASP A 20 -10.92 22.87 7.45
C ASP A 20 -10.00 22.67 6.25
N GLN A 21 -8.68 22.60 6.51
CA GLN A 21 -7.68 22.36 5.47
C GLN A 21 -7.89 20.99 4.81
N ARG A 22 -8.13 19.95 5.60
CA ARG A 22 -8.45 18.60 5.11
C ARG A 22 -9.71 18.61 4.27
N SER A 23 -10.77 19.28 4.71
CA SER A 23 -12.04 19.36 3.99
C SER A 23 -11.86 20.05 2.62
N LYS A 24 -11.12 21.16 2.57
CA LYS A 24 -10.77 21.87 1.33
C LYS A 24 -9.92 21.01 0.39
N ALA A 25 -8.85 20.41 0.92
CA ALA A 25 -7.96 19.53 0.19
C ALA A 25 -8.73 18.33 -0.40
N THR A 26 -9.61 17.71 0.39
CA THR A 26 -10.44 16.59 -0.05
C THR A 26 -11.39 16.99 -1.17
N ARG A 27 -12.07 18.14 -1.03
CA ARG A 27 -12.96 18.67 -2.08
C ARG A 27 -12.19 18.91 -3.38
N ARG A 28 -11.03 19.54 -3.30
CA ARG A 28 -10.17 19.85 -4.46
C ARG A 28 -9.59 18.59 -5.09
N PHE A 29 -9.20 17.60 -4.28
CA PHE A 29 -8.78 16.28 -4.74
C PHE A 29 -9.86 15.62 -5.59
N TYR A 30 -11.10 15.53 -5.09
CA TYR A 30 -12.20 14.93 -5.85
C TYR A 30 -12.58 15.75 -7.08
N HIS A 31 -12.48 17.08 -7.05
CA HIS A 31 -12.69 17.93 -8.22
C HIS A 31 -11.74 17.54 -9.36
N ILE A 32 -10.44 17.40 -9.07
CA ILE A 32 -9.43 17.00 -10.06
C ILE A 32 -9.67 15.56 -10.55
N ILE A 33 -9.86 14.61 -9.62
CA ILE A 33 -10.04 13.20 -9.96
C ILE A 33 -11.27 12.98 -10.84
N ASN A 34 -12.43 13.58 -10.49
CA ASN A 34 -13.66 13.36 -11.24
C ASN A 34 -13.61 13.96 -12.65
N HIS A 35 -12.90 15.08 -12.82
CA HIS A 35 -12.67 15.71 -14.12
C HIS A 35 -11.95 14.74 -15.08
N PHE A 36 -10.82 14.17 -14.64
CA PHE A 36 -10.02 13.28 -15.47
C PHE A 36 -10.56 11.83 -15.53
N GLU A 37 -11.26 11.33 -14.50
CA GLU A 37 -11.91 10.01 -14.53
C GLU A 37 -12.99 9.96 -15.62
N SER A 38 -13.73 11.06 -15.80
CA SER A 38 -14.74 11.18 -16.86
C SER A 38 -14.13 11.10 -18.26
N ALA A 39 -12.92 11.68 -18.44
CA ALA A 39 -12.20 11.67 -19.70
C ALA A 39 -11.54 10.31 -20.01
N GLU A 40 -10.89 9.67 -19.03
CA GLU A 40 -10.17 8.40 -19.25
C GLU A 40 -11.10 7.23 -19.62
N ASN A 41 -12.36 7.23 -19.17
CA ASN A 41 -13.33 6.20 -19.58
C ASN A 41 -13.60 6.18 -21.10
N THR A 42 -13.18 7.21 -21.83
CA THR A 42 -13.33 7.32 -23.29
C THR A 42 -12.04 6.95 -24.06
N SER A 43 -10.90 6.92 -23.37
CA SER A 43 -9.56 6.78 -23.95
C SER A 43 -8.98 5.42 -23.58
N GLY A 44 -9.35 4.37 -24.33
CA GLY A 44 -8.98 2.97 -24.05
C GLY A 44 -7.49 2.61 -24.20
N ASP A 45 -6.58 3.55 -24.00
CA ASP A 45 -5.13 3.42 -24.22
C ASP A 45 -4.36 3.02 -22.95
N SER A 46 -4.97 3.12 -21.76
CA SER A 46 -4.31 2.79 -20.49
C SER A 46 -4.58 1.35 -20.04
N GLN A 47 -3.56 0.70 -19.48
CA GLN A 47 -3.69 -0.65 -18.90
C GLN A 47 -4.62 -0.65 -17.67
N TYR A 48 -4.76 0.50 -17.00
CA TYR A 48 -5.60 0.71 -15.84
C TYR A 48 -6.07 2.17 -15.79
N ASN A 49 -7.22 2.40 -15.17
CA ASN A 49 -7.75 3.76 -14.98
C ASN A 49 -6.92 4.49 -13.90
N ARG A 50 -6.17 5.51 -14.32
CA ARG A 50 -5.19 6.23 -13.49
C ARG A 50 -5.84 7.13 -12.44
N PRO A 51 -6.82 8.00 -12.77
CA PRO A 51 -7.57 8.75 -11.76
C PRO A 51 -8.21 7.83 -10.71
N ARG A 52 -8.76 6.69 -11.14
CA ARG A 52 -9.41 5.73 -10.25
C ARG A 52 -8.40 5.02 -9.35
N LEU A 53 -7.21 4.68 -9.82
CA LEU A 53 -6.14 4.13 -8.96
C LEU A 53 -5.80 5.11 -7.82
N VAL A 54 -5.60 6.38 -8.16
CA VAL A 54 -5.28 7.44 -7.18
C VAL A 54 -6.42 7.61 -6.18
N ARG A 55 -7.66 7.67 -6.66
CA ARG A 55 -8.87 7.73 -5.83
C ARG A 55 -8.97 6.59 -4.83
N LEU A 56 -8.82 5.35 -5.31
CA LEU A 56 -8.92 4.16 -4.46
C LEU A 56 -7.78 4.13 -3.43
N THR A 57 -6.58 4.57 -3.80
CA THR A 57 -5.45 4.68 -2.86
C THR A 57 -5.79 5.61 -1.69
N TYR A 58 -6.45 6.73 -1.96
CA TYR A 58 -6.94 7.65 -0.93
C TYR A 58 -8.10 7.08 -0.10
N GLU A 59 -9.13 6.52 -0.76
CA GLU A 59 -10.34 6.03 -0.09
C GLU A 59 -10.07 4.85 0.85
N TYR A 60 -9.15 3.95 0.47
CA TYR A 60 -8.80 2.77 1.25
C TYR A 60 -7.65 2.99 2.25
N ALA A 61 -7.11 4.21 2.36
CA ALA A 61 -6.17 4.53 3.43
C ALA A 61 -6.86 4.43 4.80
N ILE A 62 -6.24 3.68 5.72
CA ILE A 62 -6.89 3.25 6.98
C ILE A 62 -7.02 4.40 7.99
N SER A 63 -5.97 5.22 8.15
CA SER A 63 -5.95 6.32 9.12
C SER A 63 -6.12 7.68 8.44
N GLU A 64 -6.68 8.64 9.19
CA GLU A 64 -6.73 10.05 8.77
C GLU A 64 -5.33 10.60 8.46
N GLU A 65 -4.31 10.20 9.23
CA GLU A 65 -2.92 10.57 8.97
C GLU A 65 -2.44 10.06 7.61
N SER A 66 -2.73 8.81 7.25
CA SER A 66 -2.38 8.26 5.94
C SER A 66 -3.12 9.00 4.81
N LYS A 67 -4.38 9.37 5.02
CA LYS A 67 -5.15 10.20 4.08
C LYS A 67 -4.54 11.58 3.90
N ASP A 68 -4.15 12.23 4.99
CA ASP A 68 -3.47 13.53 4.96
C ASP A 68 -2.13 13.45 4.20
N ASN A 69 -1.37 12.38 4.42
CA ASN A 69 -0.10 12.15 3.73
C ASN A 69 -0.29 11.95 2.22
N ILE A 70 -1.33 11.20 1.82
CA ILE A 70 -1.70 11.05 0.41
C ILE A 70 -2.10 12.39 -0.20
N LEU A 71 -2.94 13.18 0.48
CA LEU A 71 -3.33 14.51 0.00
C LEU A 71 -2.10 15.40 -0.20
N ARG A 72 -1.19 15.45 0.79
CA ARG A 72 0.06 16.22 0.69
C ARG A 72 0.92 15.78 -0.49
N ALA A 73 1.11 14.48 -0.66
CA ALA A 73 1.89 13.91 -1.76
C ALA A 73 1.25 14.23 -3.12
N PHE A 74 -0.07 14.06 -3.22
CA PHE A 74 -0.85 14.36 -4.41
C PHE A 74 -0.71 15.84 -4.81
N PHE A 75 -1.04 16.77 -3.92
CA PHE A 75 -0.96 18.21 -4.24
C PHE A 75 0.47 18.65 -4.56
N LYS A 76 1.47 18.09 -3.88
CA LYS A 76 2.89 18.31 -4.22
C LYS A 76 3.20 17.83 -5.64
N SER A 77 2.70 16.67 -6.05
CA SER A 77 2.89 16.14 -7.40
C SER A 77 2.16 16.95 -8.47
N MET A 78 1.02 17.54 -8.13
CA MET A 78 0.29 18.44 -9.04
C MET A 78 0.92 19.83 -9.14
N MET A 79 1.94 20.14 -8.33
CA MET A 79 2.50 21.49 -8.17
C MET A 79 1.44 22.52 -7.71
N LEU A 80 0.48 22.07 -6.90
CA LEU A 80 -0.62 22.88 -6.38
C LEU A 80 -0.52 23.02 -4.85
N PRO A 81 -0.97 24.15 -4.28
CA PRO A 81 -1.04 24.29 -2.83
C PRO A 81 -2.09 23.34 -2.27
N VAL A 82 -1.80 22.64 -1.16
CA VAL A 82 -2.76 21.75 -0.47
C VAL A 82 -3.86 22.53 0.25
N ASP A 83 -3.54 23.75 0.69
CA ASP A 83 -4.38 24.68 1.44
C ASP A 83 -5.04 25.76 0.56
N GLY A 84 -4.93 25.65 -0.76
CA GLY A 84 -5.64 26.54 -1.69
C GLY A 84 -7.16 26.52 -1.47
N ASP A 85 -7.78 27.69 -1.52
CA ASP A 85 -9.21 27.88 -1.27
C ASP A 85 -10.07 27.55 -2.50
N GLU A 86 -9.54 27.79 -3.70
CA GLU A 86 -10.26 27.64 -4.96
C GLU A 86 -9.95 26.30 -5.65
N ASN A 87 -10.94 25.79 -6.37
CA ASN A 87 -10.77 24.64 -7.23
C ASN A 87 -9.90 25.02 -8.43
N VAL A 88 -9.22 24.02 -9.01
CA VAL A 88 -8.46 24.21 -10.25
C VAL A 88 -9.44 24.55 -11.38
N ASP A 89 -9.16 25.63 -12.10
CA ASP A 89 -9.92 26.05 -13.27
C ASP A 89 -9.40 25.32 -14.51
N PHE A 90 -10.17 24.33 -14.99
CA PHE A 90 -9.84 23.57 -16.19
C PHE A 90 -10.30 24.26 -17.48
N THR A 91 -10.75 25.51 -17.44
CA THR A 91 -10.93 26.30 -18.68
C THR A 91 -9.61 26.81 -19.25
N ASP A 92 -8.57 26.88 -18.42
CA ASP A 92 -7.19 27.06 -18.88
C ASP A 92 -6.65 25.71 -19.38
N THR A 93 -6.57 25.59 -20.71
CA THR A 93 -6.14 24.36 -21.38
C THR A 93 -4.70 23.97 -21.04
N GLN A 94 -3.82 24.95 -20.80
CA GLN A 94 -2.42 24.65 -20.45
C GLN A 94 -2.36 24.05 -19.04
N LEU A 95 -3.06 24.67 -18.08
CA LEU A 95 -3.13 24.17 -16.72
C LEU A 95 -3.80 22.79 -16.65
N GLU A 96 -4.84 22.57 -17.46
CA GLU A 96 -5.50 21.26 -17.58
C GLU A 96 -4.54 20.18 -18.08
N GLU A 97 -3.80 20.43 -19.16
CA GLU A 97 -2.80 19.50 -19.71
C GLU A 97 -1.67 19.21 -18.72
N GLU A 98 -1.15 20.23 -18.04
CA GLU A 98 -0.12 20.07 -17.01
C GLU A 98 -0.63 19.24 -15.83
N THR A 99 -1.85 19.52 -15.35
CA THR A 99 -2.47 18.76 -14.26
C THR A 99 -2.71 17.30 -14.67
N HIS A 100 -3.15 17.06 -15.90
CA HIS A 100 -3.35 15.71 -16.43
C HIS A 100 -2.03 14.93 -16.51
N SER A 101 -0.98 15.57 -17.02
CA SER A 101 0.36 14.97 -17.11
C SER A 101 0.91 14.62 -15.72
N ASN A 102 0.76 15.53 -14.75
CA ASN A 102 1.16 15.32 -13.37
C ASN A 102 0.36 14.18 -12.70
N LEU A 103 -0.95 14.08 -12.96
CA LEU A 103 -1.79 12.99 -12.47
C LEU A 103 -1.32 11.64 -13.01
N ASN A 104 -0.99 11.57 -14.30
CA ASN A 104 -0.46 10.36 -14.90
C ASN A 104 0.88 9.98 -14.27
N GLY A 105 1.81 10.93 -14.14
CA GLY A 105 3.09 10.69 -13.46
C GLY A 105 2.93 10.21 -12.01
N PHE A 106 2.01 10.81 -11.25
CA PHE A 106 1.71 10.39 -9.88
C PHE A 106 1.15 8.96 -9.82
N SER A 107 0.25 8.61 -10.74
CA SER A 107 -0.33 7.27 -10.81
C SER A 107 0.70 6.19 -11.17
N GLU A 108 1.59 6.46 -12.13
CA GLU A 108 2.69 5.54 -12.48
C GLU A 108 3.65 5.38 -11.30
N TYR A 109 3.97 6.47 -10.59
CA TYR A 109 4.77 6.40 -9.37
C TYR A 109 4.12 5.49 -8.32
N LEU A 110 2.81 5.65 -8.05
CA LEU A 110 2.09 4.79 -7.13
C LEU A 110 2.12 3.33 -7.58
N PHE A 111 1.86 3.09 -8.86
CA PHE A 111 1.84 1.76 -9.44
C PHE A 111 3.21 1.07 -9.30
N ASP A 112 4.28 1.71 -9.75
CA ASP A 112 5.62 1.14 -9.78
C ASP A 112 6.23 0.92 -8.39
N ASN A 113 5.94 1.82 -7.44
CA ASN A 113 6.60 1.79 -6.13
C ASN A 113 5.80 1.04 -5.05
N PHE A 114 4.47 0.99 -5.18
CA PHE A 114 3.62 0.36 -4.16
C PHE A 114 2.91 -0.89 -4.68
N PHE A 115 2.31 -0.84 -5.86
CA PHE A 115 1.45 -1.93 -6.33
C PHE A 115 2.22 -3.02 -7.10
N LEU A 116 3.23 -2.65 -7.88
CA LEU A 116 4.04 -3.61 -8.64
C LEU A 116 4.86 -4.55 -7.73
N PRO A 117 5.53 -4.07 -6.65
CA PRO A 117 6.21 -4.96 -5.71
C PRO A 117 5.25 -5.94 -5.02
N LEU A 118 4.05 -5.47 -4.66
CA LEU A 118 3.00 -6.34 -4.10
C LEU A 118 2.58 -7.42 -5.10
N LYS A 119 2.39 -7.06 -6.38
CA LYS A 119 2.07 -8.03 -7.44
C LYS A 119 3.18 -9.06 -7.59
N ALA A 120 4.45 -8.66 -7.55
CA ALA A 120 5.58 -9.57 -7.61
C ALA A 120 5.64 -10.53 -6.40
N SER A 121 5.30 -10.05 -5.20
CA SER A 121 5.30 -10.84 -3.97
C SER A 121 4.17 -11.88 -3.89
N THR A 122 3.10 -11.73 -4.69
CA THR A 122 1.95 -12.67 -4.68
C THR A 122 2.13 -13.90 -5.56
N LYS A 123 3.24 -14.03 -6.30
CA LYS A 123 3.59 -15.32 -6.91
C LYS A 123 3.70 -16.34 -5.77
N LYS A 124 2.84 -17.38 -5.80
CA LYS A 124 2.89 -18.49 -4.83
C LYS A 124 4.35 -18.89 -4.64
N THR A 125 4.93 -18.54 -3.50
CA THR A 125 6.10 -19.26 -3.01
C THR A 125 5.66 -20.72 -2.99
N PRO A 126 6.36 -21.65 -3.66
CA PRO A 126 6.13 -23.06 -3.44
C PRO A 126 6.33 -23.24 -1.94
N GLN A 127 5.23 -23.33 -1.19
CA GLN A 127 5.32 -23.68 0.22
C GLN A 127 5.95 -25.07 0.19
N PRO A 128 7.19 -25.25 0.68
CA PRO A 128 7.75 -26.58 0.72
C PRO A 128 6.77 -27.43 1.51
N SER A 129 6.28 -28.51 0.90
CA SER A 129 5.45 -29.48 1.61
C SER A 129 6.14 -29.80 2.94
N PRO A 130 5.42 -29.80 4.08
CA PRO A 130 6.03 -30.05 5.38
C PRO A 130 6.90 -31.30 5.29
N ALA A 131 8.21 -31.15 5.51
CA ALA A 131 9.07 -32.30 5.67
C ALA A 131 8.61 -32.97 6.97
N TYR A 132 8.01 -34.16 6.84
CA TYR A 132 7.66 -35.00 7.97
C TYR A 132 8.94 -35.44 8.68
N HIS A 133 9.44 -34.61 9.59
CA HIS A 133 10.47 -35.02 10.53
C HIS A 133 9.79 -35.76 11.68
N SER A 134 9.52 -37.05 11.46
CA SER A 134 9.16 -37.97 12.54
C SER A 134 10.37 -38.13 13.45
N ALA A 135 10.33 -37.50 14.61
CA ALA A 135 11.44 -37.45 15.53
C ALA A 135 11.15 -38.29 16.78
N HIS A 136 12.13 -39.15 17.08
CA HIS A 136 12.47 -39.83 18.34
C HIS A 136 11.72 -41.12 18.72
N SER A 137 12.51 -42.20 18.71
CA SER A 137 12.31 -43.46 19.41
C SER A 137 12.07 -43.26 20.91
N ALA A 138 10.93 -43.74 21.41
CA ALA A 138 10.73 -43.96 22.83
C ALA A 138 11.61 -45.13 23.28
N THR A 139 12.51 -44.88 24.22
CA THR A 139 13.28 -45.92 24.89
C THR A 139 12.89 -46.01 26.36
N TRP A 140 12.74 -47.26 26.79
CA TRP A 140 12.67 -47.81 28.16
C TRP A 140 11.37 -47.65 28.95
N THR A 141 10.70 -48.79 29.24
CA THR A 141 10.68 -49.42 30.58
C THR A 141 9.63 -50.54 30.62
N THR A 142 10.05 -51.82 30.59
CA THR A 142 9.26 -52.94 31.18
C THR A 142 10.17 -54.07 31.66
N GLN A 143 11.02 -53.83 32.67
CA GLN A 143 11.36 -54.88 33.64
C GLN A 143 11.51 -54.27 35.04
N GLN A 144 10.38 -53.83 35.59
CA GLN A 144 10.11 -53.76 37.03
C GLN A 144 9.04 -54.80 37.41
N ILE A 145 9.14 -55.99 36.83
CA ILE A 145 8.55 -57.25 37.31
C ILE A 145 9.61 -58.28 36.90
N LEU A 146 10.61 -58.59 37.72
CA LEU A 146 10.58 -59.64 38.74
C LEU A 146 11.68 -59.36 39.78
N LEU A 147 11.38 -58.52 40.77
CA LEU A 147 12.06 -58.54 42.06
C LEU A 147 11.25 -59.37 43.07
N GLU A 148 10.60 -60.43 42.60
CA GLU A 148 10.00 -61.45 43.44
C GLU A 148 10.56 -62.82 43.02
N GLY A 149 11.37 -63.42 43.89
CA GLY A 149 11.76 -64.83 43.79
C GLY A 149 13.19 -65.12 43.32
N ALA A 150 14.21 -64.68 44.07
CA ALA A 150 15.46 -65.46 44.25
C ALA A 150 16.45 -64.77 45.22
N LYS A 151 16.15 -64.77 46.53
CA LYS A 151 17.21 -64.87 47.56
C LYS A 151 16.65 -65.27 48.94
N ALA A 152 16.65 -66.57 49.20
CA ALA A 152 16.80 -67.20 50.51
C ALA A 152 17.44 -68.56 50.20
N GLU A 153 18.77 -68.61 50.16
CA GLU A 153 19.65 -69.08 51.24
C GLU A 153 19.74 -70.62 51.34
N ASN A 154 20.98 -71.09 51.16
CA ASN A 154 21.57 -72.39 51.51
C ASN A 154 21.43 -73.56 50.53
#